data_AF-A0A2V7E8T8-F1
#
_entry.id   AF-A0A2V7E8T8-F1
#
_cell.length_a   1.000
_cell.length_b   1.000
_cell.length_c   1.000
_cell.angle_alpha   90.00
_cell.angle_beta   90.00
_cell.angle_gamma   90.00
#
_symmetry.space_group_name_H-M   'P 1'
#
loop_
_entity.id
_entity.type
_entity.pdbx_description
1 polymer ?
#
loop_
_entity_poly.entity_id
_entity_poly.type
_entity_poly.pdbx_seq_one_letter_code
_entity_poly.pdbx_strand_id
1 'polypeptide(L)'
;MIRAVLGGVLALTAAALAAAAPAQTLAPNELGRVMILEYHKIDYPEERWTRTPENFRRDLETLYTRGYRLLALNDLLDGRINVPAGTTPVVLTFDDSSPGQFRYVARDGQLEIDPKSGIGVLEAFIRERPDFGRAATFYVLPGASRPNKLFNQDEYAGKKLQFLVAHGYEIGNHTLWHANLGKYEEPVVRGQIAEAQ
;
A
#
# COMPACT_ATOMS: atom_id res chain seq x y z
N MET A 1 5.40 12.77 -82.99
CA MET A 1 6.08 11.88 -82.02
C MET A 1 6.09 12.58 -80.68
N ILE A 2 5.57 11.90 -79.65
CA ILE A 2 5.10 12.44 -78.37
C ILE A 2 6.27 12.73 -77.42
N ARG A 3 6.29 13.92 -76.81
CA ARG A 3 7.14 14.25 -75.66
C ARG A 3 6.35 13.94 -74.38
N ALA A 4 6.81 12.96 -73.61
CA ALA A 4 6.35 12.72 -72.24
C ALA A 4 7.37 13.31 -71.27
N VAL A 5 6.97 14.33 -70.51
CA VAL A 5 7.71 14.82 -69.34
C VAL A 5 7.01 14.23 -68.12
N LEU A 6 7.65 13.29 -67.44
CA LEU A 6 7.21 12.75 -66.17
C LEU A 6 7.59 13.76 -65.08
N GLY A 7 6.63 14.58 -64.64
CA GLY A 7 6.78 15.43 -63.46
C GLY A 7 6.45 14.61 -62.21
N GLY A 8 7.46 14.28 -61.41
CA GLY A 8 7.27 13.73 -60.07
C GLY A 8 6.82 14.81 -59.10
N VAL A 9 5.70 14.59 -58.41
CA VAL A 9 5.28 15.40 -57.27
C VAL A 9 5.58 14.59 -56.01
N LEU A 10 6.65 14.95 -55.31
CA LEU A 10 6.93 14.46 -53.96
C LEU A 10 6.11 15.32 -52.99
N ALA A 11 4.99 14.79 -52.51
CA ALA A 11 4.23 15.44 -51.45
C ALA A 11 4.91 15.18 -50.10
N LEU A 12 5.66 16.17 -49.59
CA LEU A 12 6.12 16.19 -48.21
C LEU A 12 4.95 16.64 -47.32
N THR A 13 4.33 15.70 -46.61
CA THR A 13 3.43 16.00 -45.49
C THR A 13 4.25 16.29 -44.23
N ALA A 14 4.39 17.57 -43.88
CA ALA A 14 4.92 17.96 -42.58
C ALA A 14 3.87 17.70 -41.51
N ALA A 15 4.05 16.66 -40.70
CA ALA A 15 3.28 16.46 -39.49
C ALA A 15 3.78 17.45 -38.41
N ALA A 16 3.00 18.49 -38.15
CA ALA A 16 3.25 19.38 -37.02
C ALA A 16 2.98 18.60 -35.72
N LEU A 17 4.05 18.22 -35.02
CA LEU A 17 3.97 17.79 -33.63
C LEU A 17 3.56 19.00 -32.80
N ALA A 18 2.28 19.07 -32.42
CA ALA A 18 1.83 20.00 -31.41
C ALA A 18 2.53 19.62 -30.09
N ALA A 19 3.48 20.45 -29.65
CA ALA A 19 4.05 20.33 -28.32
C ALA A 19 2.91 20.51 -27.30
N ALA A 20 2.71 19.50 -26.45
CA ALA A 20 1.76 19.60 -25.35
C ALA A 20 2.16 20.79 -24.47
N ALA A 21 1.24 21.75 -24.29
CA ALA A 21 1.46 22.86 -23.37
C ALA A 21 1.76 22.31 -21.97
N PRO A 22 2.70 22.91 -21.21
CA PRO A 22 2.99 22.45 -19.85
C PRO A 22 1.71 22.51 -19.03
N ALA A 23 1.36 21.39 -18.39
CA ALA A 23 0.23 21.33 -17.48
C ALA A 23 0.42 22.41 -16.41
N GLN A 24 -0.60 23.26 -16.24
CA GLN A 24 -0.58 24.30 -15.23
C GLN A 24 -0.42 23.63 -13.86
N THR A 25 0.63 24.00 -13.12
CA THR A 25 0.85 23.53 -11.75
C THR A 25 -0.24 24.14 -10.87
N LEU A 26 -1.32 23.41 -10.64
CA LEU A 26 -2.35 23.82 -9.68
C LEU A 26 -1.75 23.79 -8.27
N ALA A 27 -2.10 24.78 -7.45
CA ALA A 27 -1.73 24.77 -6.04
C ALA A 27 -2.36 23.55 -5.34
N PRO A 28 -1.64 22.91 -4.40
CA PRO A 28 -2.21 21.83 -3.59
C PRO A 28 -3.49 22.29 -2.86
N ASN A 29 -4.46 21.38 -2.71
CA ASN A 29 -5.65 21.65 -1.89
C ASN A 29 -5.35 21.35 -0.42
N GLU A 30 -4.95 22.37 0.34
CA GLU A 30 -4.65 22.25 1.78
C GLU A 30 -5.90 22.04 2.65
N LEU A 31 -7.10 22.31 2.12
CA LEU A 31 -8.38 21.97 2.76
C LEU A 31 -8.89 20.58 2.34
N GLY A 32 -8.06 19.82 1.63
CA GLY A 32 -8.37 18.48 1.17
C GLY A 32 -8.55 17.48 2.29
N ARG A 33 -9.10 16.32 1.94
CA ARG A 33 -9.19 15.16 2.84
C ARG A 33 -8.24 14.09 2.31
N VAL A 34 -7.54 13.41 3.21
CA VAL A 34 -6.70 12.26 2.88
C VAL A 34 -7.46 10.99 3.18
N MET A 35 -7.51 10.09 2.21
CA MET A 35 -8.16 8.79 2.36
C MET A 35 -7.23 7.85 3.14
N ILE A 36 -7.76 7.24 4.19
CA ILE A 36 -7.10 6.17 4.94
C ILE A 36 -7.90 4.90 4.66
N LEU A 37 -7.27 3.94 3.98
CA LEU A 37 -7.87 2.65 3.68
C LEU A 37 -7.41 1.64 4.72
N GLU A 38 -8.35 0.87 5.22
CA GLU A 38 -8.13 -0.16 6.24
C GLU A 38 -8.45 -1.54 5.65
N TYR A 39 -7.52 -2.46 5.84
CA TYR A 39 -7.62 -3.85 5.39
C TYR A 39 -7.45 -4.78 6.60
N HIS A 40 -8.38 -5.73 6.75
CA HIS A 40 -8.21 -6.80 7.73
C HIS A 40 -7.40 -7.96 7.13
N LYS A 41 -8.02 -8.88 6.38
CA LYS A 41 -7.34 -10.07 5.85
C LYS A 41 -7.01 -9.91 4.38
N ILE A 42 -5.78 -10.28 4.01
CA ILE A 42 -5.41 -10.55 2.61
C ILE A 42 -5.34 -12.07 2.42
N ASP A 43 -6.47 -12.69 2.07
CA ASP A 43 -6.62 -14.14 2.06
C ASP A 43 -7.80 -14.61 1.18
N TYR A 44 -8.14 -15.89 1.22
CA TYR A 44 -9.29 -16.47 0.54
C TYR A 44 -10.29 -17.09 1.54
N PRO A 45 -11.59 -17.17 1.19
CA PRO A 45 -12.23 -16.53 0.03
C PRO A 45 -12.47 -15.03 0.25
N GLU A 46 -12.88 -14.32 -0.82
CA GLU A 46 -13.32 -12.93 -0.71
C GLU A 46 -14.57 -12.83 0.18
N GLU A 47 -14.51 -12.02 1.23
CA GLU A 47 -15.57 -11.85 2.22
C GLU A 47 -15.55 -10.43 2.80
N ARG A 48 -16.51 -10.11 3.68
CA ARG A 48 -16.64 -8.78 4.30
C ARG A 48 -15.33 -8.20 4.87
N TRP A 49 -14.48 -9.04 5.46
CA TRP A 49 -13.21 -8.65 6.08
C TRP A 49 -12.00 -9.27 5.38
N THR A 50 -12.21 -9.91 4.23
CA THR A 50 -11.18 -10.64 3.51
C THR A 50 -11.13 -10.18 2.08
N ARG A 51 -10.00 -9.58 1.71
CA ARG A 51 -9.67 -9.21 0.34
C ARG A 51 -8.74 -10.26 -0.25
N THR A 52 -9.03 -10.84 -1.41
CA THR A 52 -8.07 -11.76 -2.03
C THR A 52 -6.82 -11.01 -2.50
N PRO A 53 -5.67 -11.69 -2.62
CA PRO A 53 -4.44 -11.07 -3.12
C PRO A 53 -4.62 -10.41 -4.50
N GLU A 54 -5.41 -11.01 -5.38
CA GLU A 54 -5.71 -10.47 -6.72
C GLU A 54 -6.62 -9.24 -6.66
N ASN A 55 -7.57 -9.26 -5.72
CA ASN A 55 -8.46 -8.13 -5.46
C ASN A 55 -7.67 -6.96 -4.85
N PHE A 56 -6.79 -7.23 -3.87
CA PHE A 56 -5.90 -6.23 -3.30
C PHE A 56 -4.96 -5.63 -4.35
N ARG A 57 -4.35 -6.44 -5.22
CA ARG A 57 -3.54 -5.95 -6.35
C ARG A 57 -4.35 -5.04 -7.28
N ARG A 58 -5.62 -5.34 -7.52
CA ARG A 58 -6.54 -4.49 -8.31
C ARG A 58 -6.91 -3.19 -7.60
N ASP A 59 -7.02 -3.20 -6.27
CA ASP A 59 -7.23 -1.99 -5.49
C ASP A 59 -6.02 -1.05 -5.62
N LEU A 60 -4.80 -1.58 -5.49
CA LEU A 60 -3.56 -0.83 -5.70
C LEU A 60 -3.46 -0.25 -7.13
N GLU A 61 -3.83 -1.04 -8.14
CA GLU A 61 -3.87 -0.56 -9.54
C GLU A 61 -4.90 0.58 -9.72
N THR A 62 -6.07 0.44 -9.08
CA THR A 62 -7.12 1.47 -9.11
C THR A 62 -6.63 2.76 -8.47
N LEU A 63 -5.98 2.68 -7.30
CA LEU A 63 -5.39 3.85 -6.65
C LEU A 63 -4.36 4.52 -7.55
N TYR A 64 -3.40 3.75 -8.07
CA TYR A 64 -2.33 4.26 -8.91
C TYR A 64 -2.86 4.94 -10.18
N THR A 65 -3.77 4.29 -10.91
CA THR A 65 -4.38 4.82 -12.16
C THR A 65 -5.24 6.06 -11.92
N ARG A 66 -5.81 6.21 -10.72
CA ARG A 66 -6.57 7.41 -10.30
C ARG A 66 -5.68 8.53 -9.78
N GLY A 67 -4.35 8.37 -9.83
CA GLY A 67 -3.39 9.39 -9.42
C GLY A 67 -3.12 9.43 -7.91
N TYR A 68 -3.46 8.37 -7.16
CA TYR A 68 -3.09 8.28 -5.75
C TYR A 68 -1.64 7.83 -5.57
N ARG A 69 -1.03 8.29 -4.47
CA ARG A 69 0.34 7.94 -4.04
C ARG A 69 0.37 7.66 -2.54
N LEU A 70 1.13 6.65 -2.16
CA LEU A 70 1.25 6.24 -0.78
C LEU A 70 1.91 7.35 0.05
N LEU A 71 1.30 7.64 1.19
CA LEU A 71 1.81 8.54 2.22
C LEU A 71 1.86 7.75 3.54
N ALA A 72 2.96 7.90 4.29
CA ALA A 72 3.07 7.32 5.63
C ALA A 72 2.11 8.01 6.60
N LEU A 73 1.56 7.27 7.56
CA LEU A 73 0.59 7.85 8.50
C LEU A 73 1.26 8.90 9.39
N ASN A 74 2.48 8.66 9.87
CA ASN A 74 3.19 9.67 10.66
C ASN A 74 3.53 10.91 9.83
N ASP A 75 3.80 10.78 8.54
CA ASP A 75 3.99 11.95 7.67
C ASP A 75 2.70 12.75 7.51
N LEU A 76 1.54 12.08 7.41
CA LEU A 76 0.26 12.77 7.44
C LEU A 76 0.03 13.51 8.76
N LEU A 77 0.32 12.86 9.91
CA LEU A 77 0.15 13.45 11.24
C LEU A 77 1.09 14.63 11.48
N ASP A 78 2.32 14.56 10.97
CA ASP A 78 3.34 15.61 11.07
C ASP A 78 3.13 16.73 10.02
N GLY A 79 2.11 16.63 9.15
CA GLY A 79 1.87 17.57 8.06
C GLY A 79 2.92 17.53 6.94
N ARG A 80 3.73 16.48 6.87
CA ARG A 80 4.77 16.26 5.84
C ARG A 80 4.19 15.57 4.60
N ILE A 81 3.28 16.23 3.89
CA ILE A 81 2.67 15.66 2.68
C ILE A 81 3.61 15.84 1.48
N ASN A 82 4.43 14.83 1.19
CA ASN A 82 5.45 14.87 0.13
C ASN A 82 5.16 13.89 -1.03
N VAL A 83 3.93 13.90 -1.55
CA VAL A 83 3.60 13.17 -2.78
C VAL A 83 3.88 14.04 -4.01
N PRO A 84 4.21 13.46 -5.18
CA PRO A 84 4.47 14.22 -6.40
C PRO A 84 3.35 15.22 -6.74
N ALA A 85 3.71 16.41 -7.22
CA ALA A 85 2.74 17.41 -7.64
C ALA A 85 1.76 16.85 -8.69
N GLY A 86 0.47 17.17 -8.53
CA GLY A 86 -0.59 16.62 -9.39
C GLY A 86 -1.08 15.22 -9.00
N THR A 87 -0.59 14.66 -7.88
CA THR A 87 -1.09 13.40 -7.31
C THR A 87 -1.85 13.62 -6.00
N THR A 88 -2.56 12.60 -5.52
CA THR A 88 -3.34 12.63 -4.28
C THR A 88 -2.76 11.66 -3.25
N PRO A 89 -2.53 12.05 -1.99
CA PRO A 89 -2.04 11.12 -0.98
C PRO A 89 -3.12 10.10 -0.59
N VAL A 90 -2.70 8.86 -0.30
CA VAL A 90 -3.51 7.82 0.32
C VAL A 90 -2.68 7.07 1.36
N VAL A 91 -3.28 6.75 2.50
CA VAL A 91 -2.66 5.92 3.55
C VAL A 91 -3.27 4.53 3.50
N LEU A 92 -2.43 3.50 3.63
CA LEU A 92 -2.87 2.11 3.79
C LEU A 92 -2.60 1.64 5.22
N THR A 93 -3.61 1.00 5.82
CA THR A 93 -3.55 0.44 7.17
C THR A 93 -4.01 -1.01 7.16
N PHE A 94 -3.41 -1.82 8.02
CA PHE A 94 -3.71 -3.25 8.17
C PHE A 94 -3.94 -3.59 9.64
N ASP A 95 -5.14 -4.08 9.98
CA ASP A 95 -5.56 -4.35 11.35
C ASP A 95 -5.51 -5.86 11.66
N ASP A 96 -5.48 -6.24 12.94
CA ASP A 96 -5.53 -7.64 13.42
C ASP A 96 -4.28 -8.54 13.26
N SER A 97 -3.18 -8.10 12.65
CA SER A 97 -1.99 -8.97 12.43
C SER A 97 -2.30 -10.31 11.74
N SER A 98 -3.29 -10.35 10.85
CA SER A 98 -3.72 -11.62 10.27
C SER A 98 -2.58 -12.31 9.49
N PRO A 99 -2.52 -13.65 9.42
CA PRO A 99 -1.42 -14.35 8.75
C PRO A 99 -1.29 -13.97 7.27
N GLY A 100 -2.40 -13.64 6.61
CA GLY A 100 -2.44 -13.20 5.22
C GLY A 100 -1.75 -11.86 4.95
N GLN A 101 -1.60 -10.99 5.96
CA GLN A 101 -0.91 -9.72 5.79
C GLN A 101 0.59 -9.90 5.56
N PHE A 102 1.23 -10.76 6.36
CA PHE A 102 2.65 -11.05 6.25
C PHE A 102 2.91 -12.51 6.60
N ARG A 103 3.21 -13.33 5.58
CA ARG A 103 3.59 -14.72 5.74
C ARG A 103 4.91 -15.01 5.03
N TYR A 104 5.74 -15.83 5.67
CA TYR A 104 6.82 -16.53 5.00
C TYR A 104 6.36 -17.92 4.54
N VAL A 105 6.84 -18.35 3.39
CA VAL A 105 6.68 -19.71 2.85
C VAL A 105 8.05 -20.29 2.57
N ALA A 106 8.17 -21.62 2.68
CA ALA A 106 9.38 -22.32 2.26
C ALA A 106 9.28 -22.64 0.76
N ARG A 107 10.30 -22.25 0.00
CA ARG A 107 10.51 -22.63 -1.41
C ARG A 107 11.94 -23.10 -1.57
N ASP A 108 12.14 -24.31 -2.08
CA ASP A 108 13.46 -24.90 -2.30
C ASP A 108 14.41 -24.84 -1.07
N GLY A 109 13.83 -25.01 0.13
CA GLY A 109 14.56 -24.95 1.40
C GLY A 109 14.92 -23.52 1.87
N GLN A 110 14.51 -22.49 1.13
CA GLN A 110 14.68 -21.09 1.50
C GLN A 110 13.37 -20.48 2.00
N LEU A 111 13.49 -19.57 2.96
CA LEU A 111 12.36 -18.84 3.53
C LEU A 111 12.13 -17.56 2.73
N GLU A 112 10.98 -17.47 2.06
CA GLU A 112 10.62 -16.35 1.19
C GLU A 112 9.31 -15.69 1.63
N ILE A 113 9.15 -14.40 1.35
CA ILE A 113 7.87 -13.71 1.55
C ILE A 113 6.84 -14.33 0.60
N ASP A 114 5.68 -14.70 1.12
CA ASP A 114 4.61 -15.25 0.30
C ASP A 114 4.13 -14.18 -0.70
N PRO A 115 4.24 -14.40 -2.02
CA PRO A 115 3.77 -13.44 -3.02
C PRO A 115 2.26 -13.21 -2.96
N LYS A 116 1.51 -14.07 -2.25
CA LYS A 116 0.08 -13.93 -2.00
C LYS A 116 -0.24 -13.26 -0.65
N SER A 117 0.75 -12.90 0.14
CA SER A 117 0.51 -12.09 1.34
C SER A 117 0.34 -10.61 1.00
N GLY A 118 -0.28 -9.83 1.88
CA GLY A 118 -0.43 -8.38 1.72
C GLY A 118 0.91 -7.69 1.44
N ILE A 119 1.94 -7.99 2.22
CA ILE A 119 3.29 -7.46 2.01
C ILE A 119 3.89 -7.95 0.68
N GLY A 120 3.68 -9.22 0.31
CA GLY A 120 4.19 -9.75 -0.96
C GLY A 120 3.59 -9.06 -2.18
N VAL A 121 2.27 -8.83 -2.17
CA VAL A 121 1.56 -8.11 -3.23
C VAL A 121 2.00 -6.64 -3.28
N LEU A 122 2.12 -5.98 -2.12
CA LEU A 122 2.51 -4.58 -2.04
C LEU A 122 3.95 -4.36 -2.50
N GLU A 123 4.91 -5.17 -2.04
CA GLU A 123 6.31 -5.12 -2.48
C GLU A 123 6.45 -5.32 -4.00
N ALA A 124 5.73 -6.30 -4.54
CA ALA A 124 5.72 -6.55 -5.98
C ALA A 124 5.19 -5.33 -6.74
N PHE A 125 4.10 -4.72 -6.26
CA PHE A 125 3.53 -3.55 -6.90
C PHE A 125 4.46 -2.34 -6.85
N ILE A 126 5.07 -2.05 -5.71
CA ILE A 126 6.01 -0.94 -5.53
C ILE A 126 7.22 -1.12 -6.46
N ARG A 127 7.72 -2.36 -6.62
CA ARG A 127 8.81 -2.65 -7.56
C ARG A 127 8.41 -2.39 -9.01
N GLU A 128 7.16 -2.67 -9.39
CA GLU A 128 6.62 -2.43 -10.73
C GLU A 128 6.26 -0.95 -10.98
N ARG A 129 5.95 -0.20 -9.92
CA ARG A 129 5.49 1.20 -9.91
C ARG A 129 6.21 1.98 -8.79
N PRO A 130 7.52 2.23 -8.91
CA PRO A 130 8.29 2.87 -7.83
C PRO A 130 7.80 4.27 -7.48
N ASP A 131 7.19 4.97 -8.45
CA ASP A 131 6.59 6.28 -8.25
C ASP A 131 5.28 6.24 -7.46
N PHE A 132 4.69 5.06 -7.19
CA PHE A 132 3.52 4.90 -6.31
C PHE A 132 3.84 5.29 -4.86
N GLY A 133 5.10 5.19 -4.45
CA GLY A 133 5.54 5.38 -3.07
C GLY A 133 5.57 4.06 -2.28
N ARG A 134 6.12 4.11 -1.08
CA ARG A 134 6.26 2.97 -0.16
C ARG A 134 5.87 3.41 1.23
N ALA A 135 4.65 3.05 1.63
CA ALA A 135 4.15 3.30 2.98
C ALA A 135 2.94 2.41 3.28
N ALA A 136 2.87 1.90 4.50
CA ALA A 136 1.68 1.31 5.10
C ALA A 136 1.89 1.17 6.60
N THR A 137 0.81 1.17 7.38
CA THR A 137 0.84 0.95 8.83
C THR A 137 0.22 -0.40 9.17
N PHE A 138 0.91 -1.22 9.95
CA PHE A 138 0.41 -2.50 10.45
C PHE A 138 0.07 -2.37 11.94
N TYR A 139 -1.22 -2.40 12.27
CA TYR A 139 -1.70 -2.37 13.64
C TYR A 139 -1.66 -3.78 14.24
N VAL A 140 -0.74 -3.97 15.18
CA VAL A 140 -0.38 -5.31 15.65
C VAL A 140 -1.01 -5.70 16.99
N LEU A 141 -1.20 -7.01 17.15
CA LEU A 141 -1.79 -7.68 18.31
C LEU A 141 -0.76 -8.63 18.97
N PRO A 142 0.19 -8.12 19.77
CA PRO A 142 1.32 -8.91 20.26
C PRO A 142 0.93 -10.02 21.26
N GLY A 143 -0.19 -9.86 21.99
CA GLY A 143 -0.71 -10.81 22.98
C GLY A 143 -1.98 -11.55 22.55
N ALA A 144 -2.45 -11.37 21.31
CA ALA A 144 -3.64 -12.08 20.85
C ALA A 144 -3.41 -13.58 20.68
N SER A 145 -4.51 -14.33 20.78
CA SER A 145 -4.54 -15.75 20.45
C SER A 145 -4.75 -15.98 18.94
N ARG A 146 -4.47 -17.20 18.48
CA ARG A 146 -4.76 -17.60 17.10
C ARG A 146 -6.25 -17.35 16.75
N PRO A 147 -6.57 -16.97 15.50
CA PRO A 147 -5.67 -16.87 14.35
C PRO A 147 -4.93 -15.53 14.21
N ASN A 148 -5.26 -14.52 15.01
CA ASN A 148 -4.74 -13.14 14.91
C ASN A 148 -3.51 -12.88 15.79
N LYS A 149 -2.97 -13.90 16.45
CA LYS A 149 -1.66 -13.84 17.09
C LYS A 149 -0.64 -13.37 16.05
N LEU A 150 0.11 -12.30 16.35
CA LEU A 150 1.11 -11.65 15.51
C LEU A 150 1.59 -12.43 14.25
N PHE A 151 0.85 -12.29 13.14
CA PHE A 151 1.08 -12.95 11.84
C PHE A 151 1.16 -14.49 11.85
N ASN A 152 0.81 -15.12 12.98
CA ASN A 152 0.66 -16.54 13.25
C ASN A 152 1.83 -17.42 12.76
N GLN A 153 3.05 -16.90 12.87
CA GLN A 153 4.32 -17.63 12.68
C GLN A 153 5.29 -17.14 13.75
N ASP A 154 5.09 -17.66 14.97
CA ASP A 154 5.76 -17.19 16.20
C ASP A 154 7.29 -17.17 16.04
N GLU A 155 7.85 -18.18 15.37
CA GLU A 155 9.28 -18.33 15.09
C GLU A 155 9.85 -17.21 14.22
N TYR A 156 9.00 -16.47 13.50
CA TYR A 156 9.38 -15.37 12.62
C TYR A 156 8.82 -14.01 13.04
N ALA A 157 8.07 -13.93 14.14
CA ALA A 157 7.38 -12.70 14.56
C ALA A 157 8.31 -11.50 14.64
N GLY A 158 9.43 -11.61 15.38
CA GLY A 158 10.42 -10.55 15.48
C GLY A 158 11.07 -10.19 14.14
N LYS A 159 11.36 -11.18 13.30
CA LYS A 159 11.92 -10.97 11.95
C LYS A 159 10.96 -10.19 11.05
N LYS A 160 9.65 -10.46 11.14
CA LYS A 160 8.62 -9.73 10.39
C LYS A 160 8.52 -8.27 10.83
N LEU A 161 8.48 -8.01 12.14
CA LEU A 161 8.45 -6.63 12.66
C LEU A 161 9.70 -5.84 12.24
N GLN A 162 10.89 -6.45 12.36
CA GLN A 162 12.14 -5.85 11.90
C GLN A 162 12.12 -5.57 10.39
N PHE A 163 11.59 -6.50 9.60
CA PHE A 163 11.43 -6.30 8.15
C PHE A 163 10.54 -5.08 7.87
N LEU A 164 9.39 -4.97 8.51
CA LEU A 164 8.45 -3.86 8.31
C LEU A 164 9.15 -2.51 8.53
N VAL A 165 9.78 -2.34 9.70
CA VAL A 165 10.50 -1.10 10.04
C VAL A 165 11.65 -0.83 9.06
N ALA A 166 12.48 -1.84 8.77
CA ALA A 166 13.62 -1.69 7.88
C ALA A 166 13.24 -1.33 6.44
N HIS A 167 11.99 -1.61 6.02
CA HIS A 167 11.48 -1.33 4.68
C HIS A 167 10.51 -0.14 4.64
N GLY A 168 10.52 0.71 5.68
CA GLY A 168 9.74 1.97 5.69
C GLY A 168 8.25 1.78 5.98
N TYR A 169 7.86 0.64 6.53
CA TYR A 169 6.50 0.44 7.05
C TYR A 169 6.43 0.81 8.53
N GLU A 170 5.24 1.22 8.94
CA GLU A 170 4.96 1.64 10.31
C GLU A 170 4.29 0.49 11.08
N ILE A 171 4.55 0.43 12.38
CA ILE A 171 3.89 -0.50 13.30
C ILE A 171 3.01 0.34 14.23
N GLY A 172 1.72 0.00 14.28
CA GLY A 172 0.74 0.61 15.16
C GLY A 172 0.27 -0.36 16.24
N ASN A 173 -0.33 0.17 17.30
CA ASN A 173 -0.87 -0.60 18.41
C ASN A 173 -2.35 -0.94 18.15
N HIS A 174 -2.72 -2.22 18.19
CA HIS A 174 -4.11 -2.67 18.07
C HIS A 174 -4.66 -3.27 19.37
N THR A 175 -4.11 -2.85 20.52
CA THR A 175 -4.22 -3.46 21.86
C THR A 175 -3.41 -4.75 22.02
N LEU A 176 -3.28 -5.23 23.26
CA LEU A 176 -2.54 -6.44 23.56
C LEU A 176 -3.20 -7.68 22.95
N TRP A 177 -4.48 -7.92 23.20
CA TRP A 177 -5.17 -9.14 22.76
C TRP A 177 -6.50 -8.91 22.05
N HIS A 178 -6.71 -7.70 21.52
CA HIS A 178 -7.93 -7.26 20.83
C HIS A 178 -9.13 -7.10 21.78
N ALA A 179 -8.87 -6.46 22.92
CA ALA A 179 -9.91 -6.17 23.89
C ALA A 179 -10.90 -5.15 23.34
N ASN A 180 -12.21 -5.42 23.50
CA ASN A 180 -13.21 -4.38 23.32
C ASN A 180 -13.11 -3.38 24.48
N LEU A 181 -12.36 -2.30 24.29
CA LEU A 181 -12.04 -1.32 25.33
C LEU A 181 -13.29 -0.71 25.99
N GLY A 182 -14.41 -0.62 25.28
CA GLY A 182 -15.69 -0.13 25.84
C GLY A 182 -16.37 -1.07 26.83
N LYS A 183 -15.82 -2.27 27.06
CA LYS A 183 -16.33 -3.27 28.01
C LYS A 183 -15.46 -3.42 29.26
N TYR A 184 -14.41 -2.64 29.39
CA TYR A 184 -13.43 -2.79 30.46
C TYR A 184 -13.21 -1.48 31.22
N GLU A 185 -12.91 -1.62 32.52
CA GLU A 185 -12.53 -0.50 33.37
C GLU A 185 -11.17 0.09 32.96
N GLU A 186 -10.93 1.34 33.35
CA GLU A 186 -9.73 2.10 33.01
C GLU A 186 -8.41 1.34 33.21
N PRO A 187 -8.17 0.59 34.31
CA PRO A 187 -6.90 -0.13 34.50
C PRO A 187 -6.63 -1.17 33.40
N VAL A 188 -7.67 -1.88 32.96
CA VAL A 188 -7.55 -2.88 31.89
C VAL A 188 -7.33 -2.19 30.55
N VAL A 189 -8.06 -1.10 30.26
CA VAL A 189 -7.86 -0.31 29.04
C VAL A 189 -6.43 0.23 28.96
N ARG A 190 -5.89 0.76 30.06
CA ARG A 190 -4.49 1.22 30.13
C ARG A 190 -3.51 0.08 29.91
N GLY A 191 -3.71 -1.07 30.54
CA GLY A 191 -2.87 -2.26 30.34
C GLY A 191 -2.87 -2.73 28.89
N GLN A 192 -4.04 -2.76 28.24
CA GLN A 192 -4.17 -3.12 26.82
C GLN A 192 -3.36 -2.24 25.88
N ILE A 193 -3.26 -0.95 26.18
CA ILE A 193 -2.51 0.01 25.35
C ILE A 193 -1.02 -0.05 25.70
N ALA A 194 -0.68 0.03 26.99
CA ALA A 194 0.70 0.18 27.45
C ALA A 194 1.56 -1.07 27.23
N GLU A 195 1.01 -2.26 27.45
CA GLU A 195 1.76 -3.53 27.28
C GLU A 195 1.95 -3.93 25.83
N ALA A 196 1.21 -3.30 24.91
CA ALA A 196 1.27 -3.57 23.48
C ALA A 196 2.20 -2.61 22.69
N GLN A 197 2.89 -1.70 23.38
CA GLN A 197 3.86 -0.76 22.78
C GLN A 197 5.24 -1.40 22.57
#